data_AF-A0A6J2VZ27-F1
#
_entry.id   AF-A0A6J2VZ27-F1
#
_cell.length_a   1.000
_cell.length_b   1.000
_cell.length_c   1.000
_cell.angle_alpha   90.00
_cell.angle_beta   90.00
_cell.angle_gamma   90.00
#
_symmetry.space_group_name_H-M   'P 1'
#
loop_
_entity.id
_entity.type
_entity.pdbx_description
1 polymer ?
#
loop_
_entity_poly.entity_id
_entity_poly.type
_entity_poly.pdbx_seq_one_letter_code
_entity_poly.pdbx_strand_id
1 'polypeptide(L)'
;MEATNTENPQEPHLRHVETDVLIPKMMREKAKERCSKQVEAFTQCCKETGFFMVFRCQDENAALKECLTAHYQDPTFYEECKQEYIKEKQEYEKTGIPMKNRKQKVPTSM
;
A
#
# COMPACT_ATOMS: atom_id res chain seq x y z
N MET A 1 -32.15 21.23 -22.47
CA MET A 1 -32.14 20.64 -21.12
C MET A 1 -30.73 20.13 -20.88
N GLU A 2 -29.89 21.02 -20.37
CA GLU A 2 -28.56 20.69 -19.89
C GLU A 2 -28.68 19.93 -18.57
N ALA A 3 -27.96 18.81 -18.46
CA ALA A 3 -27.50 18.28 -17.19
C ALA A 3 -26.05 17.89 -17.42
N THR A 4 -25.19 18.74 -16.88
CA THR A 4 -23.75 18.77 -16.96
C THR A 4 -23.14 17.51 -16.33
N ASN A 5 -22.65 16.59 -17.16
CA ASN A 5 -21.58 15.68 -16.74
C ASN A 5 -20.31 16.51 -16.61
N THR A 6 -20.09 17.08 -15.43
CA THR A 6 -18.79 17.61 -15.04
C THR A 6 -17.88 16.42 -14.75
N GLU A 7 -17.52 15.68 -15.79
CA GLU A 7 -16.41 14.75 -15.73
C GLU A 7 -15.13 15.58 -15.72
N ASN A 8 -14.56 15.70 -14.52
CA ASN A 8 -13.27 16.32 -14.29
C ASN A 8 -12.24 15.66 -15.24
N PRO A 9 -11.48 16.39 -16.09
CA PRO A 9 -10.73 15.80 -17.20
C PRO A 9 -9.52 14.91 -16.83
N GLN A 10 -9.43 14.41 -15.60
CA GLN A 10 -8.23 13.78 -15.03
C GLN A 10 -8.52 12.57 -14.12
N GLU A 11 -9.71 11.98 -14.16
CA GLU A 11 -9.91 10.66 -13.56
C GLU A 11 -9.87 9.59 -14.65
N PRO A 12 -8.70 8.97 -14.93
CA PRO A 12 -8.67 7.80 -15.79
C PRO A 12 -9.61 6.76 -15.19
N HIS A 13 -10.45 6.15 -16.02
CA HIS A 13 -11.40 5.14 -15.59
C HIS A 13 -10.64 3.93 -15.03
N LEU A 14 -10.40 3.95 -13.72
CA LEU A 14 -9.63 2.93 -13.01
C LEU A 14 -10.50 1.67 -12.91
N ARG A 15 -9.91 0.52 -13.24
CA ARG A 15 -10.63 -0.75 -13.06
C ARG A 15 -10.79 -1.02 -11.56
N HIS A 16 -11.82 -1.76 -11.17
CA HIS A 16 -12.01 -2.18 -9.78
C HIS A 16 -10.75 -2.85 -9.19
N VAL A 17 -10.01 -3.61 -10.00
CA VAL A 17 -8.73 -4.21 -9.59
C VAL A 17 -7.64 -3.15 -9.28
N GLU A 18 -7.65 -2.02 -9.98
CA GLU A 18 -6.69 -0.94 -9.75
C GLU A 18 -7.01 -0.19 -8.46
N THR A 19 -8.28 0.14 -8.26
CA THR A 19 -8.80 0.86 -7.09
C THR A 19 -8.80 0.02 -5.82
N ASP A 20 -9.17 -1.26 -5.91
CA ASP A 20 -9.41 -2.11 -4.74
C ASP A 20 -8.26 -3.05 -4.41
N VAL A 21 -7.32 -3.27 -5.35
CA VAL A 21 -6.19 -4.18 -5.14
C VAL A 21 -4.86 -3.46 -5.29
N LEU A 22 -4.64 -2.72 -6.39
CA LEU A 22 -3.32 -2.15 -6.68
C LEU A 22 -2.99 -0.93 -5.81
N ILE A 23 -3.89 0.04 -5.70
CA ILE A 23 -3.70 1.22 -4.84
C ILE A 23 -3.56 0.81 -3.36
N PRO A 24 -4.44 -0.06 -2.81
CA PRO A 24 -4.26 -0.56 -1.44
C PRO A 24 -2.95 -1.33 -1.26
N LYS A 25 -2.47 -2.05 -2.26
CA LYS A 25 -1.17 -2.73 -2.19
C LYS A 25 -0.01 -1.73 -2.12
N MET A 26 -0.03 -0.68 -2.95
CA MET A 26 0.98 0.39 -2.90
C MET A 26 0.95 1.13 -1.56
N MET A 27 -0.24 1.44 -1.05
CA MET A 27 -0.40 2.02 0.29
C MET A 27 0.19 1.13 1.36
N ARG A 28 -0.06 -0.19 1.33
CA ARG A 28 0.52 -1.14 2.29
C ARG A 28 2.04 -1.14 2.24
N GLU A 29 2.64 -1.11 1.05
CA GLU A 29 4.11 -1.08 0.91
C GLU A 29 4.69 0.21 1.47
N LYS A 30 4.12 1.37 1.12
CA LYS A 30 4.55 2.67 1.68
C LYS A 30 4.32 2.77 3.18
N ALA A 31 3.20 2.24 3.68
CA ALA A 31 2.92 2.22 5.11
C ALA A 31 3.91 1.32 5.86
N LYS A 32 4.33 0.20 5.27
CA LYS A 32 5.42 -0.64 5.83
C LYS A 32 6.76 0.08 5.86
N GLU A 33 7.09 0.86 4.83
CA GLU A 33 8.31 1.69 4.83
C GLU A 33 8.27 2.76 5.94
N ARG A 34 7.12 3.41 6.13
CA ARG A 34 6.92 4.41 7.20
C ARG A 34 6.92 3.78 8.60
N CYS A 35 6.31 2.61 8.77
CA CYS A 35 6.29 1.83 10.00
C CYS A 35 7.49 0.86 10.12
N SER A 36 8.63 1.16 9.47
CA SER A 36 9.81 0.29 9.43
C SER A 36 10.32 -0.07 10.83
N LYS A 37 10.26 0.85 11.79
CA LYS A 37 10.65 0.60 13.19
C LYS A 37 9.80 -0.49 13.85
N GLN A 38 8.48 -0.46 13.65
CA GLN A 38 7.55 -1.45 14.17
C GLN A 38 7.72 -2.79 13.45
N VAL A 39 8.01 -2.77 12.14
CA VAL A 39 8.33 -3.97 11.35
C VAL A 39 9.62 -4.62 11.86
N GLU A 40 10.65 -3.83 12.15
CA GLU A 40 11.92 -4.31 12.69
C GLU A 40 11.74 -4.92 14.08
N ALA A 41 11.02 -4.24 14.99
CA ALA A 41 10.72 -4.76 16.33
C ALA A 41 9.94 -6.08 16.26
N PHE A 42 8.91 -6.14 15.42
CA PHE A 42 8.16 -7.38 15.18
C PHE A 42 9.06 -8.48 14.60
N THR A 43 9.94 -8.15 13.66
CA THR A 43 10.87 -9.11 13.05
C THR A 43 11.90 -9.63 14.06
N GLN A 44 12.40 -8.77 14.95
CA GLN A 44 13.30 -9.14 16.04
C GLN A 44 12.60 -10.10 17.01
N CYS A 45 11.40 -9.74 17.48
CA CYS A 45 10.62 -10.60 18.36
C CYS A 45 10.28 -11.96 17.69
N CYS A 46 9.95 -11.96 16.40
CA CYS A 46 9.73 -13.20 15.64
C CYS A 46 10.98 -14.09 15.58
N LYS A 47 12.16 -13.50 15.39
CA LYS A 47 13.44 -14.24 15.37
C LYS A 47 13.79 -14.82 16.74
N GLU A 48 13.49 -14.11 17.82
CA GLU A 48 13.81 -14.55 19.18
C GLU A 48 12.84 -15.61 19.70
N THR A 49 11.55 -15.47 19.42
CA THR A 49 10.50 -16.33 19.97
C THR A 49 10.21 -17.55 19.09
N GLY A 50 10.52 -17.47 17.80
CA GLY A 50 10.29 -18.53 16.82
C GLY A 50 8.82 -18.99 16.82
N PHE A 51 8.60 -20.26 17.16
CA PHE A 51 7.27 -20.91 17.10
C PHE A 51 6.21 -20.25 17.99
N PHE A 52 6.59 -19.65 19.12
CA PHE A 52 5.64 -18.99 20.05
C PHE A 52 5.40 -17.50 19.74
N MET A 53 5.80 -17.01 18.56
CA MET A 53 5.70 -15.59 18.19
C MET A 53 4.30 -14.99 18.35
N VAL A 54 3.24 -15.74 18.02
CA VAL A 54 1.85 -15.22 18.06
C VAL A 54 1.37 -14.97 19.49
N PHE A 55 2.01 -15.58 20.48
CA PHE A 55 1.67 -15.41 21.89
C PHE A 55 2.54 -14.38 22.58
N ARG A 56 3.85 -14.31 22.26
CA ARG A 56 4.75 -13.36 22.92
C ARG A 56 4.87 -12.02 22.20
N CYS A 57 4.79 -12.02 20.86
CA CYS A 57 4.94 -10.82 20.05
C CYS A 57 3.59 -10.12 19.76
N GLN A 58 2.61 -10.26 20.66
CA GLN A 58 1.28 -9.68 20.45
C GLN A 58 1.33 -8.16 20.50
N ASP A 59 2.14 -7.60 21.39
CA ASP A 59 2.26 -6.17 21.60
C ASP A 59 2.94 -5.49 20.39
N GLU A 60 4.02 -6.08 19.88
CA GLU A 60 4.71 -5.61 18.68
C GLU A 60 3.83 -5.73 17.44
N ASN A 61 3.05 -6.81 17.33
CA ASN A 61 2.09 -6.98 16.25
C ASN A 61 0.92 -5.99 16.35
N ALA A 62 0.44 -5.68 17.56
CA ALA A 62 -0.58 -4.68 17.80
C ALA A 62 -0.07 -3.28 17.41
N ALA A 63 1.13 -2.91 17.86
CA ALA A 63 1.77 -1.64 17.49
C ALA A 63 2.00 -1.51 15.97
N LEU A 64 2.43 -2.60 15.32
CA LEU A 64 2.58 -2.62 13.86
C LEU A 64 1.23 -2.45 13.15
N LYS A 65 0.20 -3.17 13.60
CA LYS A 65 -1.16 -3.06 13.04
C LYS A 65 -1.74 -1.67 13.25
N GLU A 66 -1.55 -1.07 14.41
CA GLU A 66 -2.03 0.27 14.72
C GLU A 66 -1.38 1.31 13.80
N CYS A 67 -0.06 1.24 13.63
CA CYS A 67 0.67 2.11 12.70
C CYS A 67 0.17 1.97 11.25
N LEU A 68 -0.01 0.73 10.77
CA LEU A 68 -0.54 0.48 9.43
C LEU A 68 -2.00 0.97 9.29
N THR A 69 -2.83 0.75 10.32
CA THR A 69 -4.25 1.12 10.30
C THR A 69 -4.42 2.63 10.30
N ALA A 70 -3.60 3.38 11.06
CA ALA A 70 -3.60 4.83 11.05
C ALA A 70 -3.35 5.38 9.63
N HIS A 71 -2.39 4.81 8.90
CA HIS A 71 -2.12 5.21 7.52
C HIS A 71 -3.20 4.75 6.52
N TYR A 72 -3.88 3.63 6.79
CA TYR A 72 -4.96 3.14 5.95
C TYR A 72 -6.26 3.93 6.12
N GLN A 73 -6.53 4.40 7.34
CA GLN A 73 -7.70 5.22 7.64
C GLN A 73 -7.54 6.67 7.16
N ASP A 74 -6.33 7.08 6.81
CA ASP A 74 -6.05 8.41 6.30
C ASP A 74 -6.46 8.53 4.81
N PRO A 75 -7.55 9.26 4.50
CA PRO A 75 -8.00 9.43 3.11
C PRO A 75 -6.99 10.24 2.28
N THR A 76 -6.19 11.10 2.90
CA THR A 76 -5.19 11.90 2.19
C THR A 76 -4.09 11.01 1.62
N PHE A 77 -3.67 10.01 2.40
CA PHE A 77 -2.68 9.03 1.96
C PHE A 77 -3.19 8.16 0.81
N TYR A 78 -4.49 7.84 0.81
CA TYR A 78 -5.13 7.12 -0.29
C TYR A 78 -5.12 7.94 -1.58
N GLU A 79 -5.49 9.22 -1.50
CA GLU A 79 -5.49 10.13 -2.66
C GLU A 79 -4.08 10.34 -3.23
N GLU A 80 -3.08 10.54 -2.38
CA GLU A 80 -1.68 10.63 -2.79
C GLU A 80 -1.23 9.38 -3.57
N CYS A 81 -1.54 8.19 -3.04
CA CYS A 81 -1.19 6.93 -3.69
C CYS A 81 -1.96 6.72 -5.00
N LYS A 82 -3.24 7.14 -5.05
CA LYS A 82 -4.05 7.10 -6.27
C LYS A 82 -3.46 7.99 -7.36
N GLN A 83 -3.07 9.23 -7.03
CA GLN A 83 -2.45 10.13 -8.01
C GLN A 83 -1.12 9.61 -8.53
N GLU A 84 -0.29 9.06 -7.65
CA GLU A 84 0.99 8.48 -8.06
C GLU A 84 0.78 7.26 -8.97
N TYR A 85 -0.18 6.41 -8.65
CA TYR A 85 -0.55 5.27 -9.50
C TYR A 85 -1.05 5.70 -10.90
N ILE A 86 -1.85 6.76 -10.96
CA ILE A 86 -2.32 7.33 -12.24
C ILE A 86 -1.13 7.83 -13.08
N LYS A 87 -0.17 8.51 -12.45
CA LYS A 87 1.05 8.98 -13.13
C LYS A 87 1.87 7.81 -13.67
N GLU A 88 2.09 6.77 -12.86
CA GLU A 88 2.80 5.56 -13.29
C GLU A 88 2.09 4.87 -14.46
N LYS A 89 0.75 4.84 -14.46
CA LYS A 89 -0.05 4.29 -15.56
C LYS A 89 0.11 5.11 -16.84
N GLN A 90 0.06 6.43 -16.76
CA GLN A 90 0.29 7.31 -17.91
C GLN A 90 1.72 7.15 -18.47
N GLU A 91 2.71 6.98 -17.61
CA GLU A 91 4.09 6.71 -18.01
C GLU A 91 4.22 5.34 -18.69
N TYR A 92 3.52 4.32 -18.18
CA TYR A 92 3.45 3.00 -18.80
C TYR A 92 2.82 3.06 -20.19
N GLU A 93 1.74 3.82 -20.36
CA GLU A 93 1.09 4.01 -21.67
C GLU A 93 2.00 4.75 -22.66
N LYS A 94 2.81 5.72 -22.19
CA LYS A 94 3.76 6.47 -23.03
C LYS A 94 5.01 5.69 -23.40
N THR A 95 5.54 4.87 -22.48
CA THR A 95 6.85 4.23 -22.63
C THR A 95 6.78 2.72 -22.93
N GLY A 96 5.65 2.08 -22.62
CA GLY A 96 5.47 0.63 -22.74
C GLY A 96 6.23 -0.21 -21.72
N ILE A 97 6.96 0.40 -20.77
CA ILE A 97 7.83 -0.30 -19.82
C ILE A 97 7.14 -0.45 -18.46
N PRO A 98 6.82 -1.67 -18.00
CA PRO A 98 6.11 -1.85 -16.73
C PRO A 98 7.03 -1.61 -15.53
N MET A 99 6.71 -0.64 -14.67
CA MET A 99 7.41 -0.41 -13.38
C MET A 99 7.38 -1.61 -12.41
N LYS A 100 6.54 -2.61 -12.70
CA LYS A 100 6.28 -3.80 -11.86
C LYS A 100 7.52 -4.68 -11.63
N ASN A 101 8.54 -4.57 -12.49
CA ASN A 101 9.80 -5.30 -12.31
C ASN A 101 10.66 -4.78 -11.14
N ARG A 102 10.27 -3.68 -10.47
CA ARG A 102 11.10 -3.06 -9.42
C ARG A 102 10.69 -3.37 -7.97
N LYS A 103 9.45 -3.82 -7.69
CA LYS A 103 8.93 -4.00 -6.31
C LYS A 103 8.37 -5.38 -5.97
N GLN A 104 8.29 -6.32 -6.91
CA GLN A 104 7.78 -7.69 -6.66
C GLN A 104 8.65 -8.58 -5.73
N LYS A 105 9.73 -8.05 -5.14
CA LYS A 105 10.50 -8.73 -4.08
C LYS A 105 10.12 -8.20 -2.70
N VAL A 106 8.84 -8.16 -2.36
CA VAL A 106 8.47 -8.26 -0.93
C VAL A 106 8.21 -9.74 -0.69
N PRO A 107 9.12 -10.48 -0.04
CA PRO A 107 8.85 -11.86 0.32
C PRO A 107 7.65 -11.85 1.24
N THR A 108 6.52 -12.35 0.75
CA THR A 108 5.49 -12.91 1.63
C THR A 108 6.07 -14.23 2.09
N SER A 109 6.97 -14.18 3.08
CA SER A 109 7.37 -15.40 3.78
C SER A 109 6.15 -15.87 4.55
N MET A 110 5.74 -17.11 4.27
CA MET A 110 5.00 -17.94 5.20
C MET A 110 5.77 -18.09 6.51
#